data_AF-A0A9W8S1P9-F1
#
_entry.id   AF-A0A9W8S1P9-F1
#
_cell.length_a   1.000
_cell.length_b   1.000
_cell.length_c   1.000
_cell.angle_alpha   90.00
_cell.angle_beta   90.00
_cell.angle_gamma   90.00
#
_symmetry.space_group_name_H-M   'P 1'
#
loop_
_entity.id
_entity.type
_entity.pdbx_description
1 polymer ?
#
loop_
_entity_poly.entity_id
_entity_poly.type
_entity_poly.pdbx_seq_one_letter_code
_entity_poly.pdbx_strand_id
1 'polypeptide(L)' 'MSAAPFFWQTPLKYCRWAARERPALFWSVIIGAAGPVAMPIVPPIRHYFGDIDAPPVPVTYPVPSGPRKQLTGYDD' A
#
# COMPACT_ATOMS: atom_id res chain seq x y z
N MET A 1 3.05 -16.02 37.00
CA MET A 1 2.42 -15.37 35.83
C MET A 1 2.05 -13.95 36.25
N SER A 2 2.59 -12.92 35.59
CA SER A 2 2.30 -11.53 35.96
C SER A 2 0.86 -11.18 35.58
N ALA A 3 0.11 -10.56 36.49
CA ALA A 3 -1.24 -10.09 36.19
C ALA A 3 -1.22 -9.09 35.01
N ALA A 4 -2.25 -9.16 34.16
CA ALA A 4 -2.39 -8.26 33.02
C ALA A 4 -2.76 -6.85 33.51
N PRO A 5 -2.01 -5.79 33.14
CA PRO A 5 -2.40 -4.42 33.47
C PRO A 5 -3.66 -4.02 32.68
N PHE A 6 -4.47 -3.09 33.18
CA PHE A 6 -5.63 -2.59 32.44
C PHE A 6 -5.21 -1.63 31.33
N PHE A 7 -5.70 -1.88 30.10
CA PHE A 7 -5.38 -1.05 28.92
C PHE A 7 -5.78 0.42 29.12
N TRP A 8 -7.01 0.68 29.57
CA TRP A 8 -7.53 2.05 29.73
C TRP A 8 -6.93 2.82 30.91
N GLN A 9 -6.18 2.17 31.80
CA GLN A 9 -5.48 2.84 32.89
C GLN A 9 -4.00 3.06 32.57
N THR A 10 -3.35 2.11 31.89
CA THR A 10 -1.90 2.14 31.61
C THR A 10 -1.57 1.54 30.24
N PRO A 11 -1.97 2.19 29.13
CA PRO A 11 -1.92 1.59 27.79
C PRO A 11 -0.50 1.19 27.37
N LEU A 12 0.51 2.03 27.65
CA LEU A 12 1.91 1.69 27.33
C LEU A 12 2.45 0.50 28.15
N LYS A 13 2.03 0.36 29.41
CA LYS A 13 2.40 -0.81 30.24
C LYS A 13 1.70 -2.07 29.73
N TYR A 14 0.46 -1.96 29.28
CA TYR A 14 -0.26 -3.05 28.63
C TYR A 14 0.41 -3.51 27.34
N CYS A 15 0.74 -2.61 26.42
CA CYS A 15 1.43 -2.97 25.18
C CYS A 15 2.77 -3.68 25.47
N ARG A 16 3.56 -3.17 26.42
CA ARG A 16 4.83 -3.79 26.84
C ARG A 16 4.64 -5.19 27.45
N TRP A 17 3.59 -5.41 28.23
CA TRP A 17 3.24 -6.72 28.77
C TRP A 17 2.75 -7.67 27.68
N ALA A 18 1.81 -7.22 26.83
CA ALA A 18 1.21 -7.99 25.75
C ALA A 18 2.27 -8.45 24.73
N ALA A 19 3.25 -7.60 24.41
CA ALA A 19 4.35 -7.94 23.50
C ALA A 19 5.22 -9.11 23.99
N ARG A 20 5.32 -9.36 25.32
CA ARG A 20 6.14 -10.44 25.89
C ARG A 20 5.32 -11.65 26.33
N GLU A 21 4.19 -11.43 27.00
CA GLU A 21 3.36 -12.50 27.57
C GLU A 21 2.38 -13.09 26.54
N ARG A 22 1.92 -12.27 25.58
CA ARG A 22 0.96 -12.67 24.53
C ARG A 22 1.46 -12.26 23.13
N PRO A 23 2.68 -12.66 22.73
CA PRO A 23 3.34 -12.13 21.53
C PRO A 23 2.55 -12.41 20.25
N ALA A 24 1.93 -13.60 20.13
CA ALA A 24 1.14 -13.96 18.96
C ALA A 24 -0.01 -12.98 18.72
N LEU A 25 -0.75 -12.60 19.77
CA LEU A 25 -1.88 -11.67 19.66
C LEU A 25 -1.41 -10.25 19.38
N PHE A 26 -0.42 -9.78 20.15
CA PHE A 26 0.08 -8.42 20.01
C PHE A 26 0.67 -8.15 18.63
N TRP A 27 1.60 -9.01 18.18
CA TRP A 27 2.28 -8.79 16.90
C TRP A 27 1.39 -9.04 15.69
N SER A 28 0.40 -9.95 15.78
CA SER A 28 -0.59 -10.12 14.71
C SER A 28 -1.39 -8.85 14.46
N VAL A 29 -1.81 -8.15 15.53
CA VAL A 29 -2.54 -6.88 15.40
C VAL A 29 -1.63 -5.77 14.86
N ILE A 30 -0.39 -5.66 15.36
CA ILE A 30 0.54 -4.62 14.90
C ILE A 30 0.90 -4.81 13.42
N ILE A 31 1.27 -6.02 13.00
CA ILE A 31 1.63 -6.31 11.62
C ILE A 31 0.39 -6.19 10.72
N GLY A 32 -0.77 -6.68 11.16
CA GLY A 32 -2.03 -6.55 10.43
C GLY A 32 -2.46 -5.10 10.24
N ALA A 33 -2.24 -4.23 11.23
CA ALA A 33 -2.55 -2.81 11.14
C ALA A 33 -1.50 -2.02 10.35
N ALA A 34 -0.23 -2.45 10.34
CA ALA A 34 0.84 -1.76 9.64
C ALA A 34 0.59 -1.62 8.13
N GLY A 35 0.01 -2.64 7.48
CA GLY A 35 -0.32 -2.60 6.05
C GLY A 35 -1.34 -1.51 5.68
N PRO A 36 -2.55 -1.53 6.25
CA PRO A 36 -3.56 -0.50 6.01
C PRO A 36 -3.11 0.92 6.39
N VAL A 37 -2.28 1.07 7.44
CA VAL A 37 -1.69 2.36 7.83
C VAL A 37 -0.64 2.82 6.82
N ALA A 38 0.15 1.90 6.27
CA ALA A 38 1.16 2.22 5.27
C ALA A 38 0.55 2.68 3.93
N MET A 39 -0.65 2.19 3.55
CA MET A 39 -1.31 2.53 2.28
C MET A 39 -1.49 4.04 2.03
N PRO A 40 -1.97 4.87 2.98
CA PRO A 40 -2.03 6.32 2.76
C PRO A 40 -0.73 7.07 3.04
N ILE A 41 0.22 6.47 3.78
CA ILE A 41 1.44 7.16 4.23
C ILE A 41 2.59 6.97 3.23
N VAL A 42 2.79 5.76 2.71
CA VAL A 42 3.95 5.41 1.89
C VAL A 42 3.90 6.01 0.48
N PRO A 43 2.78 5.99 -0.27
CA PRO A 43 2.72 6.55 -1.62
C PRO A 43 3.13 8.04 -1.73
N PRO A 44 2.65 8.99 -0.91
CA PRO A 44 3.08 10.38 -1.04
C PRO A 44 4.57 10.56 -0.75
N ILE A 45 5.15 9.76 0.15
CA ILE A 45 6.59 9.77 0.43
C ILE A 45 7.36 9.23 -0.79
N ARG A 46 6.90 8.16 -1.42
CA ARG A 46 7.51 7.60 -2.65
C ARG A 46 7.50 8.63 -3.79
N HIS A 47 6.37 9.28 -4.02
CA HIS A 47 6.26 10.35 -5.03
C HIS A 47 7.18 11.54 -4.74
N TYR A 48 7.34 11.92 -3.47
CA TYR A 48 8.28 12.98 -3.08
C TYR A 48 9.73 12.64 -3.45
N PHE A 49 10.12 11.38 -3.37
CA PHE A 49 11.46 10.91 -3.80
C PHE A 49 11.57 10.62 -5.31
N GLY A 50 10.54 10.95 -6.10
CA GLY A 50 10.54 10.79 -7.55
C GLY A 50 10.12 9.40 -8.04
N ASP A 51 9.68 8.52 -7.15
CA ASP A 51 9.06 7.24 -7.51
C ASP A 51 7.58 7.49 -7.88
N ILE A 52 7.33 7.64 -9.17
CA ILE A 52 6.00 7.97 -9.74
C ILE A 52 5.28 6.72 -10.26
N ASP A 53 3.95 6.80 -10.33
CA ASP A 53 3.14 5.71 -10.84
C ASP A 53 3.45 5.43 -12.32
N ALA A 54 3.59 4.15 -12.65
CA ALA A 54 3.77 3.73 -14.03
C ALA A 54 2.53 4.07 -14.87
N PRO A 55 2.71 4.45 -16.15
CA PRO A 55 1.58 4.67 -17.04
C PRO A 55 0.78 3.37 -17.22
N PRO A 56 -0.54 3.46 -17.42
CA PRO A 56 -1.38 2.27 -17.60
C PRO A 56 -0.98 1.51 -18.86
N VAL A 57 -0.90 0.18 -18.74
CA VAL A 57 -0.59 -0.70 -19.87
C VAL A 57 -1.78 -0.71 -20.84
N PRO A 58 -1.56 -0.53 -22.16
CA PRO A 58 -2.63 -0.63 -23.15
C PRO A 58 -3.23 -2.04 -23.16
N VAL A 59 -4.55 -2.13 -22.99
CA VAL A 59 -5.31 -3.39 -23.02
C VAL A 59 -5.98 -3.65 -24.38
N THR A 60 -5.91 -2.68 -25.28
CA THR A 60 -6.46 -2.73 -26.64
C THR A 60 -5.45 -2.18 -27.63
N TYR A 61 -5.68 -2.45 -28.93
CA TYR A 61 -4.89 -1.84 -29.98
C TYR A 61 -4.99 -0.30 -29.88
N PRO A 62 -3.87 0.44 -29.82
CA PRO A 62 -3.88 1.88 -29.66
C PRO A 62 -4.33 2.55 -30.97
N VAL A 63 -5.63 2.76 -31.11
CA VAL A 63 -6.23 3.44 -32.27
C VAL A 63 -5.90 4.94 -32.17
N PRO A 64 -5.26 5.56 -33.18
CA PRO A 64 -5.04 6.99 -33.22
C PRO A 64 -6.38 7.75 -33.23
N SER A 65 -6.48 8.86 -32.51
CA SER A 65 -7.69 9.70 -32.44
C SER A 65 -7.94 10.58 -33.67
N GLY A 66 -7.03 10.57 -34.64
CA GLY A 66 -7.07 11.44 -35.82
C GLY A 66 -7.94 10.91 -36.97
N PRO A 67 -8.29 11.78 -37.94
CA PRO A 67 -8.96 11.36 -39.16
C PRO A 67 -8.06 10.44 -40.00
N ARG A 68 -8.68 9.64 -40.86
CA ARG A 68 -7.94 8.80 -41.82
C ARG A 68 -7.08 9.68 -42.72
N LYS A 69 -5.85 9.23 -42.97
CA LYS A 69 -4.91 9.85 -43.91
C LYS A 69 -4.93 9.05 -45.21
N GLN A 70 -4.90 9.73 -46.35
CA GLN A 70 -4.61 9.09 -47.64
C GLN A 70 -3.13 8.70 -47.64
N LEU A 71 -2.88 7.43 -47.91
CA LEU A 71 -1.54 6.83 -47.98
C LEU A 71 -1.31 6.35 -49.42
N THR A 72 -0.05 6.21 -49.82
CA THR A 72 0.35 5.66 -51.12
C THR A 72 1.32 4.49 -50.92
N GLY A 73 1.33 3.53 -51.84
CA GLY A 73 2.22 2.35 -51.79
C GLY A 73 1.54 1.08 -51.28
N TYR A 74 2.02 -0.08 -51.73
CA TYR A 74 1.35 -1.39 -51.64
C TYR A 74 0.00 -1.46 -52.39
N ASP A 75 -0.17 -0.61 -53.41
CA ASP A 75 -1.23 -0.75 -54.41
C ASP A 75 -0.92 -2.00 -55.29
N ASP A 76 -1.95 -2.60 -55.91
CA ASP A 76 -1.86 -3.86 -56.69
C ASP A 76 -0.73 -3.91 -57.74
#